data_AF-A0A5D9CYA5-F1
#
_entry.id   AF-A0A5D9CYA5-F1
#
_cell.length_a   1.000
_cell.length_b   1.000
_cell.length_c   1.000
_cell.angle_alpha   90.00
_cell.angle_beta   90.00
_cell.angle_gamma   90.00
#
_symmetry.space_group_name_H-M   'P 1'
#
loop_
_entity.id
_entity.type
_entity.pdbx_description
1 polymer ?
#
loop_
_entity_poly.entity_id
_entity_poly.type
_entity_poly.pdbx_seq_one_letter_code
_entity_poly.pdbx_strand_id
1 'polypeptide(L)'
;MSDNKPAMITGLIDDWKLRSAEVKVHLRLKYLPLDFDFGQIDECERYLEMSDDQQRAFVSDMNNEEYEFWNALETSRALYVNPLDKQDGSITEAKVAAHPKRYGWKL
;
A
#
# COMPACT_ATOMS: atom_id res chain seq x y z
N MET A 1 -12.52 21.56 -31.32
CA MET A 1 -12.93 21.13 -29.97
C MET A 1 -12.27 19.80 -29.71
N SER A 2 -11.04 19.78 -29.20
CA SER A 2 -10.21 18.57 -29.13
C SER A 2 -9.53 18.43 -27.76
N ASP A 3 -9.64 17.23 -27.20
CA ASP A 3 -8.60 16.51 -26.45
C ASP A 3 -8.15 16.95 -25.05
N ASN A 4 -8.98 17.65 -24.28
CA ASN A 4 -8.62 17.96 -22.87
C ASN A 4 -9.00 16.88 -21.84
N LYS A 5 -9.86 15.91 -22.21
CA LYS A 5 -10.28 14.81 -21.32
C LYS A 5 -9.18 13.80 -20.95
N PRO A 6 -8.33 13.30 -21.88
CA PRO A 6 -7.32 12.31 -21.52
C PRO A 6 -6.23 12.87 -20.59
N ALA A 7 -5.83 14.14 -20.76
CA ALA A 7 -4.82 14.77 -19.91
C ALA A 7 -5.29 14.94 -18.45
N MET A 8 -6.56 15.33 -18.24
CA MET A 8 -7.15 15.47 -16.90
C MET A 8 -7.24 14.13 -16.16
N ILE A 9 -7.61 13.05 -16.87
CA ILE A 9 -7.70 11.71 -16.27
C ILE A 9 -6.31 11.20 -15.88
N THR A 10 -5.30 11.42 -16.73
CA THR A 10 -3.91 11.04 -16.42
C THR A 10 -3.38 11.76 -15.18
N GLY A 11 -3.61 13.09 -15.07
CA GLY A 11 -3.20 13.85 -13.88
C GLY A 11 -3.84 13.35 -12.59
N LEU A 12 -5.14 13.05 -12.60
CA LEU A 12 -5.84 12.50 -11.44
C LEU A 12 -5.30 11.12 -11.02
N ILE A 13 -4.94 10.27 -11.99
CA ILE A 13 -4.36 8.94 -11.72
C ILE A 13 -2.97 9.07 -11.09
N ASP A 14 -2.15 10.00 -11.59
CA ASP A 14 -0.78 10.18 -11.11
C ASP A 14 -0.75 10.83 -9.72
N ASP A 15 -1.63 11.80 -9.45
CA ASP A 15 -1.83 12.37 -8.11
C ASP A 15 -2.29 11.30 -7.11
N TRP A 16 -3.25 10.45 -7.50
CA TRP A 16 -3.71 9.35 -6.66
C TRP A 16 -2.58 8.36 -6.37
N LYS A 17 -1.77 7.98 -7.37
CA LYS A 17 -0.63 7.07 -7.18
C LYS A 17 0.42 7.66 -6.24
N LEU A 18 0.75 8.94 -6.40
CA LEU A 18 1.72 9.63 -5.57
C LEU A 18 1.25 9.66 -4.12
N ARG A 19 0.03 10.15 -3.88
CA ARG A 19 -0.56 10.21 -2.54
C ARG A 19 -0.68 8.82 -1.92
N SER A 20 -1.07 7.81 -2.72
CA SER A 20 -1.13 6.42 -2.26
C SER A 20 0.24 5.89 -1.82
N ALA A 21 1.30 6.21 -2.57
CA ALA A 21 2.65 5.81 -2.22
C ALA A 21 3.13 6.47 -0.92
N GLU A 22 2.88 7.77 -0.76
CA GLU A 22 3.24 8.53 0.45
C GLU A 22 2.55 7.97 1.69
N VAL A 23 1.23 7.74 1.63
CA VAL A 23 0.48 7.18 2.75
C VAL A 23 0.96 5.77 3.11
N LYS A 24 1.25 4.93 2.12
CA LYS A 24 1.80 3.60 2.39
C LYS A 24 3.15 3.65 3.09
N VAL A 25 4.01 4.62 2.77
CA VAL A 25 5.28 4.78 3.46
C VAL A 25 5.06 5.29 4.88
N HIS A 26 4.23 6.32 5.04
CA HIS A 26 3.90 6.93 6.33
C HIS A 26 3.28 5.93 7.31
N LEU A 27 2.20 5.25 6.89
CA LEU A 27 1.52 4.21 7.67
C LEU A 27 2.21 2.84 7.56
N ARG A 28 3.38 2.74 6.92
CA ARG A 28 4.15 1.50 6.71
C ARG A 28 3.28 0.33 6.27
N LEU A 29 2.56 0.50 5.17
CA LEU A 29 1.61 -0.48 4.63
C LEU A 29 2.13 -1.11 3.33
N LYS A 30 1.96 -2.42 3.19
CA LYS A 30 2.30 -3.13 1.94
C LYS A 30 1.41 -2.71 0.77
N TYR A 31 0.14 -2.47 1.03
CA TYR A 31 -0.91 -2.01 0.12
C TYR A 31 -1.92 -1.11 0.85
N LEU A 32 -2.70 -0.30 0.14
CA LEU A 32 -3.85 0.38 0.75
C LEU A 32 -5.08 -0.54 0.66
N PRO A 33 -5.91 -0.62 1.71
CA PRO A 33 -7.24 -1.23 1.63
C PRO A 33 -8.07 -0.63 0.47
N LEU A 34 -9.01 -1.41 -0.07
CA LEU A 34 -9.79 -1.03 -1.26
C LEU A 34 -10.58 0.28 -1.04
N ASP A 35 -11.14 0.46 0.15
CA ASP A 35 -11.99 1.59 0.53
C ASP A 35 -11.24 2.63 1.38
N PHE A 36 -9.93 2.77 1.14
CA PHE A 36 -9.12 3.71 1.89
C PHE A 36 -9.46 5.17 1.54
N ASP A 37 -10.03 5.89 2.50
CA ASP A 37 -10.18 7.34 2.46
C ASP A 37 -8.88 8.03 2.94
N PHE A 38 -8.37 8.97 2.15
CA PHE A 38 -7.23 9.77 2.56
C PHE A 38 -7.56 10.80 3.67
N GLY A 39 -8.84 11.02 3.97
CA GLY A 39 -9.28 11.84 5.11
C GLY A 39 -9.08 11.17 6.47
N GLN A 40 -8.92 9.84 6.51
CA GLN A 40 -8.85 9.07 7.76
C GLN A 40 -7.42 8.64 8.15
N ILE A 41 -6.39 9.26 7.55
CA ILE A 41 -4.98 8.91 7.79
C ILE A 41 -4.63 9.00 9.27
N ASP A 42 -5.01 10.09 9.95
CA ASP A 42 -4.73 10.29 11.38
C ASP A 42 -5.42 9.23 12.25
N GLU A 43 -6.59 8.74 11.84
CA GLU A 43 -7.29 7.67 12.55
C GLU A 43 -6.60 6.33 12.36
N CYS A 44 -6.18 6.03 11.13
CA CYS A 44 -5.38 4.85 10.84
C CYS A 44 -4.05 4.86 11.60
N GLU A 45 -3.37 6.00 11.68
CA GLU A 45 -2.13 6.15 12.43
C GLU A 45 -2.36 5.89 13.93
N ARG A 46 -3.33 6.58 14.54
CA ARG A 46 -3.67 6.38 15.96
C ARG A 46 -4.00 4.93 16.27
N TYR A 47 -4.78 4.27 15.41
CA TYR A 47 -5.13 2.88 15.57
C TYR A 47 -3.91 1.95 15.48
N LEU A 48 -3.03 2.16 14.51
CA LEU A 48 -1.81 1.36 14.33
C LEU A 48 -0.76 1.57 15.43
N GLU A 49 -0.88 2.64 16.22
CA GLU A 49 -0.06 2.90 17.41
C GLU A 49 -0.61 2.29 18.70
N MET A 50 -1.87 1.83 18.70
CA MET A 50 -2.47 1.12 19.83
C MET A 50 -1.79 -0.23 20.08
N SER A 51 -1.89 -0.72 21.31
CA SER A 51 -1.53 -2.11 21.62
C SER A 51 -2.55 -3.09 21.02
N ASP A 52 -2.15 -4.35 20.85
CA ASP A 52 -3.05 -5.40 20.35
C ASP A 52 -4.35 -5.51 21.16
N ASP A 53 -4.29 -5.32 22.48
CA ASP A 53 -5.47 -5.34 23.36
C ASP A 53 -6.42 -4.18 23.07
N GLN A 54 -5.86 -2.99 22.82
CA GLN A 54 -6.62 -1.78 22.47
C GLN A 54 -7.21 -1.89 21.07
N GLN A 55 -6.47 -2.44 20.10
CA GLN A 55 -6.97 -2.66 18.74
C GLN A 55 -8.13 -3.65 18.73
N ARG A 56 -8.02 -4.77 19.48
CA ARG A 56 -9.13 -5.73 19.64
C ARG A 56 -10.35 -5.11 20.28
N ALA A 57 -10.17 -4.27 21.31
CA ALA A 57 -11.28 -3.57 21.94
C ALA A 57 -11.94 -2.57 20.98
N PHE A 58 -11.14 -1.83 20.21
CA PHE A 58 -11.61 -0.84 19.24
C PHE A 58 -12.54 -1.45 18.18
N VAL A 59 -12.20 -2.63 17.66
CA VAL A 59 -12.99 -3.29 16.61
C VAL A 59 -14.10 -4.21 17.13
N SER A 60 -14.20 -4.40 18.46
CA SER A 60 -15.05 -5.45 19.04
C SER A 60 -16.56 -5.31 18.78
N ASP A 61 -17.05 -4.07 18.67
CA ASP A 61 -18.47 -3.75 18.47
C ASP A 61 -18.77 -3.26 17.04
N MET A 62 -17.80 -3.35 16.13
CA MET A 62 -17.96 -2.89 14.75
C MET A 62 -18.80 -3.84 13.92
N ASN A 63 -19.43 -3.30 12.88
CA ASN A 63 -20.05 -4.15 11.88
C ASN A 63 -18.99 -4.87 11.02
N ASN A 64 -19.41 -5.88 10.26
CA ASN A 64 -18.49 -6.71 9.49
C ASN A 64 -17.70 -5.91 8.43
N GLU A 65 -18.30 -4.90 7.80
CA GLU A 65 -17.63 -4.11 6.77
C GLU A 65 -16.55 -3.20 7.36
N GLU A 66 -16.85 -2.54 8.49
CA GLU A 66 -15.89 -1.75 9.25
C GLU A 66 -14.74 -2.61 9.76
N TYR A 67 -15.04 -3.79 10.31
CA TYR A 67 -14.03 -4.74 10.77
C TYR A 67 -13.08 -5.18 9.66
N GLU A 68 -13.60 -5.51 8.47
CA GLU A 68 -12.77 -5.94 7.33
C GLU A 68 -11.79 -4.86 6.88
N PHE A 69 -12.16 -3.57 6.95
CA PHE A 69 -11.23 -2.48 6.69
C PHE A 69 -10.05 -2.48 7.66
N TRP A 70 -10.31 -2.55 8.97
CA TRP A 70 -9.26 -2.54 10.00
C TRP A 70 -8.38 -3.81 9.92
N ASN A 71 -8.98 -4.96 9.70
CA ASN A 71 -8.27 -6.21 9.50
C ASN A 71 -7.35 -6.17 8.25
N ALA A 72 -7.82 -5.56 7.15
CA ALA A 72 -7.00 -5.36 5.96
C ALA A 72 -5.84 -4.37 6.21
N LEU A 73 -6.07 -3.34 7.03
CA LEU A 73 -5.05 -2.38 7.45
C LEU A 73 -3.94 -3.06 8.27
N GLU A 74 -4.32 -3.83 9.30
CA GLU A 74 -3.38 -4.61 10.12
C GLU A 74 -2.58 -5.60 9.26
N THR A 75 -3.27 -6.36 8.41
CA THR A 75 -2.65 -7.34 7.52
C THR A 75 -1.62 -6.67 6.61
N SER A 76 -1.97 -5.50 6.06
CA SER A 76 -1.06 -4.73 5.21
C SER A 76 0.17 -4.21 5.96
N ARG A 77 -0.01 -3.78 7.22
CA ARG A 77 1.09 -3.36 8.12
C ARG A 77 2.01 -4.52 8.45
N ALA A 78 1.45 -5.69 8.78
CA ALA A 78 2.22 -6.90 9.06
C ALA A 78 3.05 -7.38 7.86
N LEU A 79 2.56 -7.17 6.63
CA LEU A 79 3.26 -7.51 5.39
C LEU A 79 4.26 -6.44 4.92
N TYR A 80 4.33 -5.30 5.60
CA TYR A 80 5.23 -4.24 5.20
C TYR A 80 6.67 -4.61 5.48
N VAL A 81 7.48 -4.50 4.42
CA VAL A 81 8.94 -4.60 4.51
C VAL A 81 9.48 -3.21 4.25
N ASN A 82 10.21 -2.67 5.23
CA ASN A 82 10.87 -1.38 5.12
C ASN A 82 11.71 -1.36 3.82
N PRO A 83 11.55 -0.36 2.95
CA PRO A 83 12.35 -0.22 1.74
C PRO A 83 13.86 -0.30 1.98
N LEU A 84 14.34 0.12 3.15
CA LEU A 84 15.75 0.03 3.54
C LEU A 84 16.16 -1.40 3.94
N ASP A 85 15.21 -2.20 4.44
CA ASP A 85 15.42 -3.60 4.83
C ASP A 85 15.10 -4.56 3.68
N LYS A 86 14.59 -4.05 2.55
CA LYS A 86 14.61 -4.82 1.32
C LYS A 86 16.07 -5.06 1.01
N GLN A 87 16.51 -6.31 1.21
CA GLN A 87 17.77 -6.79 0.66
C GLN A 87 17.88 -6.21 -0.74
N ASP A 88 18.94 -5.42 -0.93
CA ASP A 88 19.17 -4.67 -2.14
C ASP A 88 18.86 -5.58 -3.31
N GLY A 89 18.11 -5.03 -4.26
CA GLY A 89 17.48 -5.74 -5.37
C GLY A 89 18.49 -6.33 -6.35
N SER A 90 19.60 -6.89 -5.86
CA SER A 90 20.46 -7.87 -6.48
C SER A 90 19.57 -8.94 -7.10
N ILE A 91 19.21 -8.65 -8.33
CA ILE A 91 18.85 -9.63 -9.34
C ILE A 91 19.98 -10.67 -9.27
N THR A 92 19.73 -11.77 -8.58
CA THR A 92 20.68 -12.85 -8.49
C THR A 92 20.73 -13.55 -9.85
N GLU A 93 21.87 -14.13 -10.21
CA GLU A 93 21.99 -14.89 -11.47
C GLU A 93 20.92 -15.99 -11.56
N ALA A 94 20.54 -16.59 -10.43
CA ALA A 94 19.44 -17.54 -10.34
C ALA A 94 18.08 -16.93 -10.75
N LYS A 95 17.80 -15.68 -10.36
CA LYS A 95 16.56 -14.98 -10.71
C LYS A 95 16.53 -14.54 -12.19
N VAL A 96 17.69 -14.20 -12.75
CA VAL A 96 17.85 -13.95 -14.20
C VAL A 96 17.60 -15.23 -14.99
N ALA A 97 18.24 -16.33 -14.57
CA ALA A 97 18.12 -17.64 -15.22
C ALA A 97 16.68 -18.19 -15.16
N ALA A 98 15.96 -17.94 -14.06
CA ALA A 98 14.56 -18.35 -13.91
C ALA A 98 13.58 -17.52 -14.76
N HIS A 99 13.94 -16.29 -15.11
CA HIS A 99 13.07 -15.37 -15.86
C HIS A 99 13.77 -14.71 -17.06
N PRO A 100 14.25 -15.50 -18.03
CA PRO A 100 15.06 -15.00 -19.14
C PRO A 100 14.27 -14.04 -20.05
N LYS A 101 12.95 -14.22 -20.18
CA LYS A 101 12.08 -13.31 -20.94
C LYS A 101 11.96 -11.91 -20.32
N ARG A 102 12.15 -11.79 -19.00
CA ARG A 102 11.95 -10.53 -18.25
C ARG A 102 13.25 -9.75 -18.09
N TYR A 103 14.39 -10.44 -17.99
CA TYR A 103 15.69 -9.84 -17.68
C TYR A 103 16.75 -10.07 -18.76
N GLY A 104 16.50 -10.92 -19.76
CA GLY A 104 17.38 -11.11 -20.91
C GLY A 104 17.14 -10.05 -21.98
N TRP A 105 17.63 -8.83 -21.77
CA TRP A 105 17.78 -7.89 -22.88
C TRP A 105 18.94 -8.36 -23.77
N LYS A 106 18.66 -8.65 -25.04
CA LYS A 106 19.70 -8.85 -26.06
C LYS A 106 20.35 -7.50 -26.35
N LEU A 107 21.65 -7.40 -26.09
CA LEU A 107 22.52 -6.41 -26.74
C LEU A 107 22.62 -6.70 -28.24
#